data_AF-A0A818F0B7-F1
#
_entry.id   AF-A0A818F0B7-F1
#
_cell.length_a   1.000
_cell.length_b   1.000
_cell.length_c   1.000
_cell.angle_alpha   90.00
_cell.angle_beta   90.00
_cell.angle_gamma   90.00
#
_symmetry.space_group_name_H-M   'P 1'
#
loop_
_entity.id
_entity.type
_entity.pdbx_description
1 polymer ?
#
loop_
_entity_poly.entity_id
_entity_poly.type
_entity_poly.pdbx_seq_one_letter_code
_entity_poly.pdbx_strand_id
1 'polypeptide(L)' 'GVGIHHAGLKDRDRHIVEELFVNQRIQILVATSTLAWGVNFPAHLVIIK' A
#
# COMPACT_ATOMS: atom_id res chain seq x y z
N GLY A 1 -2.30 -12.15 -0.29
CA GLY A 1 -2.62 -11.51 1.01
C GLY A 1 -3.15 -10.10 0.83
N VAL A 2 -3.58 -9.46 1.91
CA VAL A 2 -4.13 -8.08 1.94
C VAL A 2 -3.29 -7.25 2.90
N GLY A 3 -2.92 -6.02 2.50
CA GLY A 3 -2.24 -5.04 3.34
C GLY A 3 -3.06 -3.76 3.50
N ILE A 4 -2.78 -3.01 4.57
CA ILE A 4 -3.39 -1.71 4.85
C ILE A 4 -2.27 -0.68 4.98
N HIS A 5 -2.45 0.50 4.40
CA HIS A 5 -1.53 1.62 4.52
C HIS A 5 -2.25 2.92 4.87
N HIS A 6 -1.95 3.47 6.05
CA HIS A 6 -2.45 4.78 6.47
C HIS A 6 -1.45 5.47 7.39
N ALA A 7 -1.61 6.78 7.58
CA ALA A 7 -0.68 7.62 8.35
C ALA A 7 -0.57 7.26 9.85
N GLY A 8 -1.48 6.44 10.38
CA GLY A 8 -1.44 5.96 11.76
C GLY A 8 -0.56 4.74 11.99
N LEU A 9 -0.01 4.14 10.92
CA LEU A 9 0.94 3.04 11.04
C LEU A 9 2.34 3.56 11.36
N LYS A 10 3.08 2.78 12.13
CA LYS A 10 4.52 3.01 12.34
C LYS A 10 5.24 2.97 11.01
N ASP A 11 6.29 3.78 10.86
CA ASP A 11 7.08 3.89 9.64
C ASP A 11 7.60 2.54 9.15
N ARG A 12 8.01 1.68 10.08
CA ARG A 12 8.46 0.31 9.77
C ARG A 12 7.35 -0.53 9.13
N ASP A 13 6.13 -0.45 9.69
CA ASP A 13 5.02 -1.26 9.20
C ASP A 13 4.53 -0.75 7.84
N ARG A 14 4.62 0.57 7.60
CA ARG A 14 4.41 1.16 6.27
C ARG A 14 5.38 0.56 5.24
N HIS A 15 6.70 0.61 5.51
CA HIS A 15 7.70 0.04 4.60
C HIS A 15 7.49 -1.45 4.32
N ILE A 16 7.15 -2.24 5.35
CA ILE A 16 6.89 -3.67 5.17
C ILE A 16 5.71 -3.91 4.23
N VAL A 17 4.59 -3.20 4.43
CA VAL A 17 3.41 -3.38 3.58
C VAL A 17 3.69 -2.98 2.14
N GLU A 18 4.43 -1.88 1.94
CA GLU A 18 4.86 -1.43 0.62
C GLU A 18 5.74 -2.47 -0.09
N GLU A 19 6.76 -3.00 0.60
CA GLU A 19 7.65 -4.02 0.07
C GLU A 19 6.90 -5.32 -0.27
N LEU A 20 5.97 -5.74 0.59
CA LEU A 20 5.15 -6.91 0.34
C LEU A 20 4.24 -6.73 -0.88
N PHE A 21 3.73 -5.52 -1.12
CA PHE A 21 2.90 -5.23 -2.29
C PHE A 21 3.72 -5.19 -3.58
N VAL A 22 4.85 -4.48 -3.59
CA VAL A 22 5.75 -4.37 -4.75
C VAL A 22 6.30 -5.74 -5.17
N ASN A 23 6.65 -6.59 -4.20
CA ASN A 23 7.11 -7.96 -4.46
C ASN A 23 5.97 -8.97 -4.68
N GLN A 24 4.73 -8.49 -4.86
CA GLN A 24 3.54 -9.31 -5.14
C GLN A 24 3.23 -10.40 -4.09
N ARG A 25 3.79 -10.25 -2.87
CA ARG A 25 3.51 -11.14 -1.72
C ARG A 25 2.10 -10.91 -1.19
N ILE A 26 1.63 -9.67 -1.27
CA ILE A 26 0.22 -9.31 -1.11
C ILE A 26 -0.34 -8.80 -2.44
N GLN A 27 -1.61 -9.10 -2.70
CA GLN A 27 -2.27 -8.83 -3.98
C GLN A 27 -3.19 -7.60 -3.89
N ILE A 28 -3.56 -7.21 -2.68
CA ILE A 28 -4.48 -6.11 -2.40
C ILE A 28 -3.83 -5.20 -1.37
N LEU A 29 -3.81 -3.91 -1.67
CA LEU A 29 -3.40 -2.85 -0.75
C LEU A 29 -4.54 -1.86 -0.60
N VAL A 30 -5.03 -1.69 0.64
CA VAL A 30 -6.03 -0.68 0.97
C VAL A 30 -5.31 0.51 1.58
N ALA A 31 -5.49 1.70 1.02
CA ALA A 31 -4.78 2.88 1.50
C ALA A 31 -5.64 4.14 1.53
N THR A 32 -5.28 5.07 2.43
CA THR A 32 -5.85 6.43 2.44
C THR A 32 -5.24 7.29 1.33
N SER A 33 -5.97 8.32 0.89
CA SER A 33 -5.61 9.20 -0.24
C SER A 33 -4.22 9.83 -0.18
N THR A 34 -3.66 9.97 1.02
CA THR A 34 -2.28 10.45 1.24
C THR A 34 -1.23 9.57 0.56
N LEU A 35 -1.51 8.28 0.33
CA LEU A 35 -0.60 7.36 -0.35
C LEU A 35 -0.42 7.68 -1.83
N ALA A 36 -1.49 8.13 -2.50
CA ALA A 36 -1.54 8.30 -3.95
C ALA A 36 -0.52 9.34 -4.49
N TRP A 37 -0.01 10.20 -3.62
CA TRP A 37 0.95 11.25 -3.97
C TRP A 37 2.39 10.92 -3.61
N GLY A 38 2.62 10.02 -2.65
CA GLY A 38 3.94 9.82 -2.02
C GLY A 38 4.73 8.63 -2.53
N VAL A 39 4.11 7.69 -3.25
CA VAL A 39 4.71 6.40 -3.59
C VAL A 39 4.21 5.89 -4.94
N ASN A 40 5.14 5.41 -5.76
CA ASN A 40 4.87 4.89 -7.09
C ASN A 40 4.68 3.36 -7.03
N PHE A 41 3.45 2.91 -6.78
CA PHE A 41 3.11 1.50 -6.82
C PHE A 41 2.46 1.13 -8.15
N PRO A 42 3.09 0.27 -8.97
CA PRO A 42 2.44 -0.28 -10.14
C PRO A 42 1.34 -1.26 -9.68
N ALA A 43 0.09 -0.81 -9.72
CA ALA A 43 -1.09 -1.63 -9.47
C ALA A 43 -1.80 -1.93 -10.79
N HIS A 44 -2.22 -3.18 -11.00
CA HIS A 44 -2.96 -3.57 -12.20
C HIS A 44 -4.39 -2.98 -12.23
N LEU A 45 -5.00 -2.84 -11.06
CA LEU A 45 -6.34 -2.29 -10.87
C LEU A 45 -6.35 -1.38 -9.65
N VAL A 46 -6.97 -0.21 -9.78
CA VAL A 46 -7.20 0.74 -8.69
C VAL A 46 -8.69 0.95 -8.53
N ILE A 47 -9.20 0.79 -7.31
CA ILE A 47 -10.60 1.06 -6.95
C ILE A 47 -10.62 2.26 -6.00
N ILE A 48 -11.39 3.28 -6.35
CA ILE A 48 -11.58 4.48 -5.52
C ILE A 48 -12.93 4.36 -4.80
N LYS A 49 -12.89 4.43 -3.47
CA LYS A 49 -14.04 4.38 -2.55
C LYS A 49 -13.91 5.55 -1.58
#